data_AF-A0A3N5Z0E2-F1
#
_entry.id   AF-A0A3N5Z0E2-F1
#
_cell.length_a   1.000
_cell.length_b   1.000
_cell.length_c   1.000
_cell.angle_alpha   90.00
_cell.angle_beta   90.00
_cell.angle_gamma   90.00
#
_symmetry.space_group_name_H-M   'P 1'
#
loop_
_entity.id
_entity.type
_entity.pdbx_description
1 polymer ?
#
loop_
_entity_poly.entity_id
_entity_poly.type
_entity_poly.pdbx_seq_one_letter_code
_entity_poly.pdbx_strand_id
1 'polypeptide(L)'
;SHEEKKPVEHYYIKDPTSQTKTSPAAFITDFIGPLEQNKYAVVGDGQWYLNVDINTPGWLYIYEYYPPNNTPGGRWLAYKWQLKQSGVWNIGPFSARSDEPEGQHVYRLWFYGNGQWATTNVDTTSSLIYWTYLKKLPELKIISFSSNVNEIEHGDSVTLSWNVQGAQSMEISPVGPVTGTSGTAIVSPEKDTNYVLIATGLDGRQATSSPVTVTVSGPAASTPSPEIAVTPVTPVKTPSLLDQLMTPITLISILSVIVIIILGFLVRVVYTRRWANHAEIPETVTAPQDVIPASETPAHAPVSTPEPSLTPIARLVMPNGLEVTLPTGGRSIGRAELARALGLDELCLISHKQFHITFTDGKYFAEDAASANGTKLNGEDIKGKGTMALKDGDIIEAAGVIKLKFSAYES
;
A
#
# COMPACT_ATOMS: atom_id res chain seq x y z
N SER A 1 16.38 31.41 -14.06
CA SER A 1 17.65 31.77 -13.41
C SER A 1 18.42 30.50 -13.12
N HIS A 2 19.69 30.39 -13.55
CA HIS A 2 20.55 29.20 -13.33
C HIS A 2 21.43 29.42 -12.09
N GLU A 3 20.84 29.90 -11.01
CA GLU A 3 21.55 30.17 -9.75
C GLU A 3 21.63 28.91 -8.90
N GLU A 4 22.68 28.81 -8.09
CA GLU A 4 22.85 27.72 -7.12
C GLU A 4 21.65 27.68 -6.17
N LYS A 5 21.05 26.49 -6.01
CA LYS A 5 20.04 26.22 -4.99
C LYS A 5 20.60 25.28 -3.95
N LYS A 6 20.65 25.72 -2.70
CA LYS A 6 21.03 24.90 -1.54
C LYS A 6 19.77 24.27 -0.91
N PRO A 7 19.91 23.11 -0.23
CA PRO A 7 18.83 22.56 0.58
C PRO A 7 18.28 23.59 1.55
N VAL A 8 16.98 23.53 1.81
CA VAL A 8 16.31 24.49 2.68
C VAL A 8 16.71 24.21 4.13
N GLU A 9 17.45 25.17 4.68
CA GLU A 9 17.62 25.51 6.10
C GLU A 9 18.68 24.81 6.98
N HIS A 10 18.99 23.52 6.87
CA HIS A 10 20.09 22.95 7.67
C HIS A 10 20.85 21.83 6.94
N TYR A 11 22.19 21.91 6.95
CA TYR A 11 23.09 20.84 6.52
C TYR A 11 24.43 20.97 7.24
N TYR A 12 25.09 19.84 7.48
CA TYR A 12 26.42 19.81 8.06
C TYR A 12 27.16 18.53 7.66
N ILE A 13 28.48 18.53 7.87
CA ILE A 13 29.29 17.34 7.64
C ILE A 13 29.32 16.57 8.95
N LYS A 14 28.71 15.39 8.92
CA LYS A 14 28.54 14.53 10.08
C LYS A 14 29.83 13.78 10.40
N ASP A 15 30.41 13.15 9.38
CA ASP A 15 31.56 12.24 9.51
C ASP A 15 32.51 12.38 8.29
N PRO A 16 33.77 11.94 8.39
CA PRO A 16 34.61 11.67 7.23
C PRO A 16 33.93 10.69 6.27
N THR A 17 34.30 10.73 4.99
CA THR A 17 33.76 9.79 4.00
C THR A 17 34.10 8.35 4.39
N SER A 18 33.12 7.45 4.29
CA SER A 18 33.31 6.00 4.47
C SER A 18 33.94 5.35 3.24
N GLN A 19 33.98 6.08 2.13
CA GLN A 19 34.51 5.62 0.85
C GLN A 19 36.03 5.79 0.81
N THR A 20 36.69 4.91 0.06
CA THR A 20 38.09 5.13 -0.31
C THR A 20 38.18 6.40 -1.16
N LYS A 21 39.13 7.30 -0.86
CA LYS A 21 39.39 8.52 -1.64
C LYS A 21 40.07 8.17 -2.97
N THR A 22 39.37 7.48 -3.84
CA THR A 22 39.83 7.07 -5.16
C THR A 22 39.04 7.80 -6.26
N SER A 23 39.59 7.79 -7.47
CA SER A 23 38.85 8.14 -8.70
C SER A 23 38.21 6.85 -9.24
N PRO A 24 36.96 6.86 -9.73
CA PRO A 24 36.13 8.02 -10.10
C PRO A 24 35.31 8.62 -8.93
N ALA A 25 34.67 9.77 -9.19
CA ALA A 25 33.71 10.36 -8.25
C ALA A 25 32.59 9.38 -7.91
N ALA A 26 32.22 9.30 -6.64
CA ALA A 26 31.19 8.40 -6.14
C ALA A 26 30.43 9.04 -4.97
N PHE A 27 29.19 8.57 -4.78
CA PHE A 27 28.37 8.97 -3.66
C PHE A 27 27.50 7.82 -3.16
N ILE A 28 27.26 7.78 -1.86
CA ILE A 28 26.33 6.86 -1.20
C ILE A 28 25.25 7.71 -0.53
N THR A 29 24.01 7.26 -0.59
CA THR A 29 22.89 7.98 0.00
C THR A 29 22.12 7.11 0.96
N ASP A 30 21.62 7.72 2.03
CA ASP A 30 20.70 7.06 2.96
C ASP A 30 19.61 8.03 3.41
N PHE A 31 18.39 7.51 3.58
CA PHE A 31 17.26 8.25 4.12
C PHE A 31 17.10 7.91 5.59
N ILE A 32 17.02 8.93 6.44
CA ILE A 32 16.80 8.78 7.88
C ILE A 32 15.43 9.35 8.20
N GLY A 33 14.43 8.46 8.31
CA GLY A 33 13.09 8.84 8.75
C GLY A 33 12.93 8.87 10.27
N PRO A 34 11.77 9.33 10.75
CA PRO A 34 11.47 9.47 12.17
C PRO A 34 11.29 8.12 12.91
N LEU A 35 11.08 7.02 12.18
CA LEU A 35 10.81 5.70 12.74
C LEU A 35 11.86 4.70 12.27
N GLU A 36 12.55 4.04 13.20
CA GLU A 36 13.58 3.04 12.86
C GLU A 36 13.02 1.84 12.08
N GLN A 37 11.79 1.40 12.43
CA GLN A 37 11.15 0.23 11.83
C GLN A 37 10.59 0.49 10.42
N ASN A 38 10.37 1.75 10.05
CA ASN A 38 9.90 2.15 8.73
C ASN A 38 10.56 3.45 8.30
N LYS A 39 11.88 3.41 8.17
CA LYS A 39 12.71 4.61 7.96
C LYS A 39 12.35 5.40 6.70
N TYR A 40 11.67 4.81 5.72
CA TYR A 40 11.27 5.49 4.49
C TYR A 40 9.85 6.07 4.54
N ALA A 41 9.16 6.03 5.69
CA ALA A 41 7.84 6.61 5.87
C ALA A 41 7.87 7.79 6.85
N VAL A 42 7.19 8.86 6.49
CA VAL A 42 7.00 10.05 7.31
C VAL A 42 5.51 10.26 7.52
N VAL A 43 5.09 10.41 8.78
CA VAL A 43 3.69 10.64 9.14
C VAL A 43 3.57 12.01 9.80
N GLY A 44 2.63 12.83 9.30
CA GLY A 44 2.30 14.12 9.89
C GLY A 44 3.48 15.10 9.88
N ASP A 45 3.92 15.49 11.07
CA ASP A 45 5.00 16.45 11.35
C ASP A 45 6.36 15.77 11.61
N GLY A 46 6.47 14.47 11.36
CA GLY A 46 7.73 13.73 11.49
C GLY A 46 8.85 14.38 10.67
N GLN A 47 10.01 14.56 11.29
CA GLN A 47 11.21 15.07 10.62
C GLN A 47 12.02 13.94 10.01
N TRP A 48 12.71 14.23 8.91
CA TRP A 48 13.61 13.28 8.26
C TRP A 48 14.87 13.98 7.76
N TYR A 49 15.88 13.17 7.41
CA TYR A 49 17.16 13.63 6.90
C TYR A 49 17.57 12.82 5.68
N LEU A 50 18.47 13.40 4.91
CA LEU A 50 19.18 12.71 3.84
C LEU A 50 20.67 12.74 4.17
N ASN A 51 21.30 11.57 4.27
CA ASN A 51 22.74 11.44 4.29
C ASN A 51 23.27 11.26 2.88
N VAL A 52 24.30 12.02 2.53
CA VAL A 52 25.03 11.89 1.26
C VAL A 52 26.52 11.82 1.56
N ASP A 53 27.10 10.63 1.46
CA ASP A 53 28.54 10.42 1.55
C ASP A 53 29.17 10.66 0.17
N ILE A 54 30.08 11.62 0.06
CA ILE A 54 30.85 11.91 -1.16
C ILE A 54 32.35 11.67 -0.95
N ASN A 55 32.98 10.98 -1.90
CA ASN A 55 34.41 10.65 -1.83
C ASN A 55 35.35 11.79 -2.25
N THR A 56 34.82 12.85 -2.89
CA THR A 56 35.58 14.00 -3.39
C THR A 56 34.71 15.28 -3.35
N PRO A 57 35.28 16.51 -3.29
CA PRO A 57 34.51 17.74 -3.52
C PRO A 57 33.83 17.75 -4.90
N GLY A 58 32.68 18.42 -4.99
CA GLY A 58 31.92 18.43 -6.25
C GLY A 58 30.62 19.21 -6.17
N TRP A 59 29.74 18.96 -7.14
CA TRP A 59 28.40 19.54 -7.21
C TRP A 59 27.35 18.46 -7.04
N LEU A 60 26.43 18.70 -6.09
CA LEU A 60 25.31 17.83 -5.79
C LEU A 60 24.02 18.43 -6.33
N TYR A 61 23.19 17.56 -6.88
CA TYR A 61 21.87 17.85 -7.43
C TYR A 61 20.88 16.90 -6.78
N ILE A 62 19.77 17.43 -6.26
CA ILE A 62 18.71 16.66 -5.61
C ILE A 62 17.38 17.19 -6.11
N TYR A 63 16.66 16.35 -6.84
CA TYR A 63 15.30 16.60 -7.28
C TYR A 63 14.34 15.68 -6.54
N GLU A 64 13.26 16.23 -6.01
CA GLU A 64 12.15 15.49 -5.44
C GLU A 64 11.03 15.42 -6.47
N TYR A 65 10.65 14.20 -6.87
CA TYR A 65 9.44 13.94 -7.62
C TYR A 65 8.31 13.70 -6.64
N TYR A 66 7.19 14.41 -6.86
CA TYR A 66 5.95 14.19 -6.13
C TYR A 66 5.20 12.97 -6.66
N PRO A 67 4.22 12.46 -5.89
CA PRO A 67 3.29 11.45 -6.39
C PRO A 67 2.64 11.88 -7.71
N PRO A 68 2.23 10.93 -8.57
CA PRO A 68 1.57 11.24 -9.83
C PRO A 68 0.37 12.20 -9.68
N ASN A 69 0.10 12.98 -10.72
CA ASN A 69 -1.01 13.95 -10.79
C ASN A 69 -0.89 15.19 -9.88
N ASN A 70 0.23 15.36 -9.18
CA ASN A 70 0.53 16.61 -8.48
C ASN A 70 1.14 17.65 -9.43
N THR A 71 0.75 18.91 -9.26
CA THR A 71 1.31 20.04 -10.00
C THR A 71 1.82 21.10 -9.02
N PRO A 72 3.12 21.45 -9.05
CA PRO A 72 4.16 20.92 -9.93
C PRO A 72 4.47 19.45 -9.64
N GLY A 73 5.00 18.68 -10.60
CA GLY A 73 5.30 17.25 -10.41
C GLY A 73 6.52 16.95 -9.53
N GLY A 74 7.07 17.97 -8.85
CA GLY A 74 8.27 17.87 -8.05
C GLY A 74 8.96 19.22 -7.86
N ARG A 75 10.14 19.20 -7.23
CA ARG A 75 10.97 20.38 -7.01
C ARG A 75 12.45 20.06 -6.87
N TRP A 76 13.28 21.06 -7.12
CA TRP A 76 14.69 21.03 -6.70
C TRP A 76 14.81 21.23 -5.20
N LEU A 77 15.43 20.28 -4.49
CA LEU A 77 15.94 20.48 -3.13
C LEU A 77 17.33 21.10 -3.16
N ALA A 78 18.18 20.64 -4.07
CA ALA A 78 19.49 21.21 -4.33
C ALA A 78 19.77 21.23 -5.83
N TYR A 79 20.29 22.33 -6.35
CA TYR A 79 20.66 22.47 -7.75
C TYR A 79 22.03 23.13 -7.85
N LYS A 80 23.00 22.43 -8.45
CA LYS A 80 24.38 22.90 -8.57
C LYS A 80 25.00 23.27 -7.22
N TRP A 81 24.60 22.58 -6.14
CA TRP A 81 25.09 22.87 -4.80
C TRP A 81 26.53 22.40 -4.64
N GLN A 82 27.45 23.33 -4.39
CA GLN A 82 28.86 23.02 -4.33
C GLN A 82 29.28 22.52 -2.94
N LEU A 83 29.67 21.24 -2.87
CA LEU A 83 30.25 20.61 -1.68
C LEU A 83 31.78 20.75 -1.73
N LYS A 84 32.33 21.55 -0.82
CA LYS A 84 33.75 21.95 -0.82
C LYS A 84 34.70 20.87 -0.31
N GLN A 85 34.19 19.84 0.35
CA GLN A 85 34.98 18.77 0.94
C GLN A 85 34.24 17.43 0.86
N SER A 86 35.00 16.33 0.76
CA SER A 86 34.51 14.96 0.90
C SER A 86 33.99 14.73 2.32
N GLY A 87 33.03 13.83 2.49
CA GLY A 87 32.46 13.52 3.80
C GLY A 87 31.03 12.98 3.71
N VAL A 88 30.51 12.55 4.86
CA VAL A 88 29.09 12.25 5.04
C VAL A 88 28.36 13.56 5.36
N TRP A 89 27.62 14.07 4.39
CA TRP A 89 26.79 15.26 4.56
C TRP A 89 25.41 14.85 5.06
N ASN A 90 25.03 15.36 6.22
CA ASN A 90 23.66 15.24 6.71
C ASN A 90 22.89 16.49 6.27
N ILE A 91 21.74 16.27 5.61
CA ILE A 91 20.90 17.30 5.03
C ILE A 91 19.52 17.19 5.68
N GLY A 92 19.05 18.29 6.27
CA GLY A 92 17.85 18.33 7.10
C GLY A 92 18.13 18.96 8.48
N PRO A 93 17.15 18.97 9.40
CA PRO A 93 15.88 18.24 9.30
C PRO A 93 14.96 18.81 8.22
N PHE A 94 14.36 17.92 7.45
CA PHE A 94 13.20 18.24 6.64
C PHE A 94 11.92 18.09 7.45
N SER A 95 10.87 18.78 7.03
CA SER A 95 9.53 18.64 7.59
C SER A 95 8.52 18.75 6.46
N ALA A 96 7.40 18.04 6.60
CA ALA A 96 6.35 18.09 5.59
C ALA A 96 5.76 19.49 5.54
N ARG A 97 5.64 20.04 4.34
CA ARG A 97 4.98 21.33 4.15
C ARG A 97 3.48 21.18 4.28
N SER A 98 2.80 22.32 4.49
CA SER A 98 1.33 22.37 4.47
C SER A 98 0.72 21.90 3.15
N ASP A 99 1.45 22.05 2.05
CA ASP A 99 1.07 21.65 0.69
C ASP A 99 1.76 20.36 0.22
N GLU A 100 2.42 19.61 1.12
CA GLU A 100 3.13 18.39 0.73
C GLU A 100 2.13 17.30 0.28
N PRO A 101 2.23 16.80 -0.96
CA PRO A 101 1.33 15.76 -1.43
C PRO A 101 1.48 14.46 -0.64
N GLU A 102 0.37 13.85 -0.28
CA GLU A 102 0.35 12.52 0.32
C GLU A 102 0.69 11.45 -0.73
N GLY A 103 1.46 10.43 -0.34
CA GLY A 103 1.83 9.31 -1.19
C GLY A 103 3.34 9.12 -1.33
N GLN A 104 3.74 8.37 -2.36
CA GLN A 104 5.15 8.06 -2.63
C GLN A 104 5.86 9.20 -3.37
N HIS A 105 6.92 9.68 -2.77
CA HIS A 105 7.87 10.63 -3.32
C HIS A 105 9.15 9.92 -3.76
N VAL A 106 9.91 10.54 -4.66
CA VAL A 106 11.20 10.03 -5.11
C VAL A 106 12.25 11.12 -5.07
N TYR A 107 13.31 10.95 -4.29
CA TYR A 107 14.53 11.74 -4.48
C TYR A 107 15.38 11.13 -5.58
N ARG A 108 15.76 11.96 -6.54
CA ARG A 108 16.78 11.65 -7.53
C ARG A 108 18.00 12.53 -7.29
N LEU A 109 19.14 11.88 -7.15
CA LEU A 109 20.41 12.51 -6.85
C LEU A 109 21.39 12.35 -8.02
N TRP A 110 22.16 13.39 -8.27
CA TRP A 110 23.32 13.34 -9.15
C TRP A 110 24.49 14.04 -8.48
N PHE A 111 25.68 13.49 -8.68
CA PHE A 111 26.91 14.05 -8.17
C PHE A 111 27.94 14.18 -9.30
N TYR A 112 28.53 15.36 -9.42
CA TYR A 112 29.60 15.64 -10.36
C TYR A 112 30.85 16.03 -9.57
N GLY A 113 31.92 15.25 -9.69
CA GLY A 113 33.18 15.44 -8.96
C GLY A 113 34.36 15.04 -9.84
N ASN A 114 35.53 15.64 -9.60
CA ASN A 114 36.76 15.35 -10.36
C ASN A 114 36.59 15.39 -11.90
N GLY A 115 35.72 16.27 -12.41
CA GLY A 115 35.50 16.43 -13.86
C GLY A 115 34.57 15.39 -14.48
N GLN A 116 33.96 14.48 -13.71
CA GLN A 116 33.07 13.44 -14.21
C GLN A 116 31.81 13.28 -13.36
N TRP A 117 30.73 12.79 -13.97
CA TRP A 117 29.55 12.37 -13.23
C TRP A 117 29.86 11.06 -12.50
N ALA A 118 29.44 10.97 -11.24
CA ALA A 118 29.50 9.70 -10.52
C ALA A 118 28.65 8.66 -11.25
N THR A 119 29.28 7.58 -11.70
CA THR A 119 28.61 6.46 -12.35
C THR A 119 27.99 5.57 -11.28
N THR A 120 26.77 5.10 -11.51
CA THR A 120 26.10 4.20 -10.58
C THR A 120 26.83 2.86 -10.53
N ASN A 121 27.61 2.59 -9.47
CA ASN A 121 28.07 1.24 -9.17
C ASN A 121 26.89 0.39 -8.70
N VAL A 122 26.75 -0.78 -9.33
CA VAL A 122 25.58 -1.67 -9.28
C VAL A 122 25.28 -2.21 -7.87
N ASP A 123 26.23 -2.08 -6.93
CA ASP A 123 26.11 -2.68 -5.60
C ASP A 123 25.80 -1.69 -4.44
N THR A 124 25.92 -0.36 -4.60
CA THR A 124 25.69 0.59 -3.48
C THR A 124 25.23 2.02 -3.83
N THR A 125 24.94 2.34 -5.09
CA THR A 125 24.64 3.73 -5.50
C THR A 125 23.18 3.95 -5.89
N SER A 126 22.27 3.93 -4.92
CA SER A 126 20.87 4.29 -5.19
C SER A 126 20.76 5.81 -5.41
N SER A 127 21.03 6.26 -6.63
CA SER A 127 20.69 7.62 -7.12
C SER A 127 19.18 7.94 -7.02
N LEU A 128 18.36 6.97 -6.64
CA LEU A 128 16.94 7.08 -6.37
C LEU A 128 16.64 6.62 -4.94
N ILE A 129 15.88 7.44 -4.20
CA ILE A 129 15.35 7.10 -2.89
C ILE A 129 13.84 7.25 -2.95
N TYR A 130 13.15 6.16 -2.64
CA TYR A 130 11.70 6.13 -2.52
C TYR A 130 11.33 6.33 -1.06
N TRP A 131 10.46 7.29 -0.79
CA TRP A 131 9.94 7.54 0.55
C TRP A 131 8.46 7.92 0.47
N THR A 132 7.71 7.71 1.55
CA THR A 132 6.27 7.90 1.57
C THR A 132 5.91 8.94 2.61
N TYR A 133 5.13 9.95 2.21
CA TYR A 133 4.49 10.88 3.13
C TYR A 133 3.05 10.46 3.37
N LEU A 134 2.65 10.39 4.63
CA LEU A 134 1.27 10.18 5.06
C LEU A 134 0.83 11.36 5.93
N LYS A 135 -0.30 11.95 5.56
CA LYS A 135 -0.88 13.03 6.35
C LYS A 135 -1.45 12.42 7.63
N LYS A 136 -1.10 13.00 8.77
CA LYS A 136 -1.68 12.58 10.04
C LYS A 136 -3.15 12.99 10.07
N LEU A 137 -4.04 12.00 10.06
CA LEU A 137 -5.46 12.24 10.25
C LEU A 137 -5.73 12.64 11.71
N PRO A 138 -6.69 13.55 11.97
CA PRO A 138 -7.09 13.86 13.33
C PRO A 138 -7.66 12.61 14.00
N GLU A 139 -7.28 12.38 15.25
CA GLU A 139 -7.80 11.26 16.04
C GLU A 139 -9.32 11.40 16.21
N LEU A 140 -10.05 10.33 15.91
CA LEU A 140 -11.49 10.27 16.12
C LEU A 140 -11.78 10.01 17.59
N LYS A 141 -12.43 10.97 18.26
CA LYS A 141 -12.76 10.87 19.68
C LYS A 141 -14.07 11.56 20.01
N ILE A 142 -14.99 10.83 20.63
CA ILE A 142 -16.18 11.44 21.25
C ILE A 142 -15.74 12.00 22.61
N ILE A 143 -15.71 13.32 22.73
CA ILE A 143 -15.31 14.03 23.95
C ILE A 143 -16.45 13.99 24.96
N SER A 144 -17.68 14.24 24.51
CA SER A 144 -18.88 14.16 25.34
C SER A 144 -20.13 13.89 24.51
N PHE A 145 -21.06 13.13 25.08
CA PHE A 145 -22.43 12.99 24.61
C PHE A 145 -23.36 12.88 25.82
N SER A 146 -24.28 13.81 25.97
CA SER A 146 -25.12 13.93 27.16
C SER A 146 -26.48 14.52 26.85
N SER A 147 -27.39 14.35 27.80
CA SER A 147 -28.69 15.02 27.83
C SER A 147 -28.73 16.09 28.93
N ASN A 148 -29.57 17.11 28.79
CA ASN A 148 -29.85 18.05 29.87
C ASN A 148 -30.72 17.44 30.99
N VAL A 149 -31.62 16.51 30.65
CA VAL A 149 -32.48 15.77 31.59
C VAL A 149 -32.62 14.31 31.15
N ASN A 150 -32.74 13.37 32.08
CA ASN A 150 -32.87 11.94 31.77
C ASN A 150 -34.26 11.37 32.09
N GLU A 151 -35.14 12.17 32.66
CA GLU A 151 -36.53 11.81 32.96
C GLU A 151 -37.42 12.96 32.49
N ILE A 152 -38.49 12.65 31.75
CA ILE A 152 -39.45 13.64 31.24
C ILE A 152 -40.88 13.11 31.37
N GLU A 153 -41.88 14.00 31.34
CA GLU A 153 -43.27 13.57 31.18
C GLU A 153 -43.61 13.36 29.69
N HIS A 154 -44.61 12.52 29.42
CA HIS A 154 -45.05 12.28 28.05
C HIS A 154 -45.46 13.60 27.34
N GLY A 155 -44.81 13.91 26.23
CA GLY A 155 -45.03 15.13 25.44
C GLY A 155 -43.99 16.22 25.66
N ASP A 156 -43.12 16.06 26.67
CA ASP A 156 -41.98 16.96 26.88
C ASP A 156 -40.84 16.68 25.90
N SER A 157 -39.91 17.63 25.83
CA SER A 157 -38.70 17.53 25.01
C SER A 157 -37.44 17.56 25.86
N VAL A 158 -36.39 16.96 25.32
CA VAL A 158 -35.07 16.89 25.91
C VAL A 158 -34.01 17.36 24.91
N THR A 159 -32.95 17.99 25.40
CA THR A 159 -31.83 18.49 24.58
C THR A 159 -30.62 17.58 24.74
N LEU A 160 -30.28 16.89 23.66
CA LEU A 160 -29.02 16.16 23.51
C LEU A 160 -27.91 17.13 23.12
N SER A 161 -26.72 16.97 23.70
CA SER A 161 -25.54 17.78 23.43
C SER A 161 -24.32 16.89 23.15
N TRP A 162 -23.50 17.26 22.17
CA TRP A 162 -22.30 16.51 21.82
C TRP A 162 -21.09 17.41 21.58
N ASN A 163 -19.91 16.82 21.80
CA ASN A 163 -18.62 17.35 21.37
C ASN A 163 -17.75 16.18 20.91
N VAL A 164 -17.26 16.24 19.69
CA VAL A 164 -16.53 15.18 19.00
C VAL A 164 -15.35 15.79 18.26
N GLN A 165 -14.21 15.11 18.27
CA GLN A 165 -13.01 15.47 17.54
C GLN A 165 -12.77 14.48 16.41
N GLY A 166 -12.26 14.97 15.27
CA GLY A 166 -11.82 14.12 14.15
C GLY A 166 -12.92 13.42 13.35
N ALA A 167 -14.20 13.75 13.60
CA ALA A 167 -15.33 13.18 12.85
C ALA A 167 -15.53 13.88 11.51
N GLN A 168 -15.70 13.08 10.45
CA GLN A 168 -16.15 13.50 9.13
C GLN A 168 -17.69 13.51 9.03
N SER A 169 -18.35 12.53 9.65
CA SER A 169 -19.80 12.43 9.72
C SER A 169 -20.26 11.88 11.06
N MET A 170 -21.49 12.18 11.44
CA MET A 170 -22.08 11.73 12.71
C MET A 170 -23.57 11.48 12.58
N GLU A 171 -24.07 10.55 13.39
CA GLU A 171 -25.49 10.26 13.53
C GLU A 171 -25.83 9.93 14.98
N ILE A 172 -27.05 10.24 15.40
CA ILE A 172 -27.58 9.86 16.70
C ILE A 172 -28.68 8.82 16.44
N SER A 173 -28.52 7.60 16.91
CA SER A 173 -29.62 6.62 16.86
C SER A 173 -30.58 6.88 18.03
N PRO A 174 -31.92 6.92 17.83
CA PRO A 174 -32.66 6.73 16.56
C PRO A 174 -33.02 8.02 15.80
N VAL A 175 -32.42 9.16 16.14
CA VAL A 175 -32.73 10.50 15.58
C VAL A 175 -32.35 10.65 14.11
N GLY A 176 -31.17 10.15 13.72
CA GLY A 176 -30.61 10.27 12.37
C GLY A 176 -29.32 11.12 12.31
N PRO A 177 -28.90 11.54 11.10
CA PRO A 177 -27.66 12.29 10.89
C PRO A 177 -27.64 13.65 11.58
N VAL A 178 -26.48 14.06 12.11
CA VAL A 178 -26.26 15.37 12.73
C VAL A 178 -25.04 16.08 12.13
N THR A 179 -25.03 17.41 12.20
CA THR A 179 -23.97 18.24 11.60
C THR A 179 -23.14 18.97 12.66
N GLY A 180 -21.89 19.26 12.32
CA GLY A 180 -20.95 19.97 13.19
C GLY A 180 -20.36 19.09 14.28
N THR A 181 -19.05 19.23 14.53
CA THR A 181 -18.30 18.46 15.55
C THR A 181 -18.73 18.76 16.99
N SER A 182 -19.48 19.84 17.21
CA SER A 182 -20.15 20.15 18.46
C SER A 182 -21.53 20.70 18.17
N GLY A 183 -22.53 20.34 18.95
CA GLY A 183 -23.89 20.79 18.70
C GLY A 183 -24.90 20.27 19.71
N THR A 184 -26.16 20.63 19.45
CA THR A 184 -27.31 20.23 20.25
C THR A 184 -28.47 19.81 19.36
N ALA A 185 -29.28 18.86 19.82
CA ALA A 185 -30.51 18.43 19.15
C ALA A 185 -31.63 18.30 20.18
N ILE A 186 -32.80 18.84 19.86
CA ILE A 186 -34.01 18.69 20.68
C ILE A 186 -34.79 17.47 20.16
N VAL A 187 -35.16 16.57 21.07
CA VAL A 187 -35.91 15.34 20.77
C VAL A 187 -37.07 15.19 21.75
N SER A 188 -38.14 14.53 21.35
CA SER A 188 -39.35 14.31 22.18
C SER A 188 -39.74 12.83 22.13
N PRO A 189 -39.10 11.95 22.92
CA PRO A 189 -39.41 10.53 22.91
C PRO A 189 -40.79 10.25 23.50
N GLU A 190 -41.56 9.37 22.87
CA GLU A 190 -42.88 8.91 23.36
C GLU A 190 -42.78 7.78 24.40
N LYS A 191 -41.60 7.13 24.46
CA LYS A 191 -41.30 6.01 25.36
C LYS A 191 -39.82 6.06 25.74
N ASP A 192 -39.45 5.30 26.76
CA ASP A 192 -38.04 5.13 27.17
C ASP A 192 -37.15 4.87 25.95
N THR A 193 -36.18 5.74 25.76
CA THR A 193 -35.33 5.75 24.56
C THR A 193 -33.87 5.87 24.95
N ASN A 194 -33.05 4.99 24.38
CA ASN A 194 -31.60 5.07 24.48
C ASN A 194 -31.05 5.77 23.25
N TYR A 195 -30.37 6.89 23.46
CA TYR A 195 -29.67 7.62 22.42
C TYR A 195 -28.21 7.20 22.37
N VAL A 196 -27.69 6.97 21.17
CA VAL A 196 -26.28 6.62 20.94
C VAL A 196 -25.74 7.49 19.82
N LEU A 197 -24.64 8.19 20.08
CA LEU A 197 -23.91 8.96 19.07
C LEU A 197 -22.88 8.06 18.40
N ILE A 198 -22.95 7.98 17.07
CA ILE A 198 -22.00 7.27 16.21
C ILE A 198 -21.29 8.33 15.37
N ALA A 199 -19.96 8.39 15.49
CA ALA A 199 -19.11 9.29 14.73
C ALA A 199 -18.21 8.48 13.79
N THR A 200 -18.04 8.93 12.55
CA THR A 200 -17.15 8.31 11.56
C THR A 200 -16.01 9.26 11.23
N GLY A 201 -14.76 8.80 11.34
CA GLY A 201 -13.56 9.56 11.04
C GLY A 201 -13.20 9.58 9.56
N LEU A 202 -12.21 10.39 9.18
CA LEU A 202 -11.71 10.51 7.80
C LEU A 202 -11.06 9.22 7.26
N ASP A 203 -10.68 8.31 8.15
CA ASP A 203 -10.17 6.97 7.83
C ASP A 203 -11.28 5.90 7.73
N GLY A 204 -12.55 6.31 7.87
CA GLY A 204 -13.70 5.41 7.87
C GLY A 204 -13.91 4.64 9.19
N ARG A 205 -13.05 4.82 10.21
CA ARG A 205 -13.28 4.20 11.53
C ARG A 205 -14.45 4.87 12.23
N GLN A 206 -15.14 4.11 13.08
CA GLN A 206 -16.25 4.60 13.87
C GLN A 206 -15.92 4.64 15.36
N ALA A 207 -16.44 5.66 16.04
CA ALA A 207 -16.49 5.76 17.48
C ALA A 207 -17.96 5.82 17.92
N THR A 208 -18.30 5.11 18.99
CA THR A 208 -19.67 5.01 19.51
C THR A 208 -19.68 5.45 20.97
N SER A 209 -20.61 6.32 21.34
CA SER A 209 -20.76 6.78 22.73
C SER A 209 -21.35 5.68 23.62
N SER A 210 -21.20 5.84 24.93
CA SER A 210 -22.11 5.19 25.87
C SER A 210 -23.55 5.65 25.63
N PRO A 211 -24.56 4.79 25.87
CA PRO A 211 -25.95 5.17 25.68
C PRO A 211 -26.39 6.23 26.69
N VAL A 212 -27.14 7.21 26.22
CA VAL A 212 -27.84 8.20 27.05
C VAL A 212 -29.31 7.78 27.11
N THR A 213 -29.77 7.32 28.26
CA THR A 213 -31.14 6.86 28.47
C THR A 213 -32.02 8.01 28.93
N VAL A 214 -33.13 8.22 28.24
CA VAL A 214 -34.21 9.13 28.66
C VAL A 214 -35.45 8.29 28.95
N THR A 215 -35.97 8.38 30.18
CA THR A 215 -37.19 7.71 30.61
C THR A 215 -38.39 8.66 30.49
N VAL A 216 -39.54 8.11 30.10
CA VAL A 216 -40.76 8.88 29.86
C VAL A 216 -41.84 8.43 30.85
N SER A 217 -42.28 9.35 31.70
CA SER A 217 -43.27 9.12 32.75
C SER A 217 -44.65 9.61 32.33
N GLY A 218 -45.72 8.87 32.70
CA GLY A 218 -47.11 9.26 32.47
C GLY A 218 -47.85 8.41 31.43
N PRO A 219 -49.20 8.49 31.36
CA PRO A 219 -49.99 7.62 30.50
C PRO A 219 -49.83 8.02 29.03
N ALA A 220 -49.32 7.10 28.20
CA ALA A 220 -49.46 7.16 26.75
C ALA A 220 -50.94 7.37 26.42
N ALA A 221 -51.25 8.42 25.64
CA ALA A 221 -52.62 8.79 25.32
C ALA A 221 -53.43 7.54 24.91
N SER A 222 -54.44 7.20 25.71
CA SER A 222 -55.36 6.11 25.42
C SER A 222 -56.15 6.45 24.16
N THR A 223 -55.76 5.88 23.01
CA THR A 223 -56.57 5.91 21.79
C THR A 223 -57.90 5.21 22.08
N PRO A 224 -59.08 5.80 21.75
CA PRO A 224 -60.34 5.10 21.87
C PRO A 224 -60.34 3.89 20.92
N SER A 225 -60.57 2.71 21.51
CA SER A 225 -60.78 1.44 20.83
C SER A 225 -61.92 1.56 19.81
N PRO A 226 -61.72 1.28 18.50
CA PRO A 226 -62.82 1.00 17.61
C PRO A 226 -63.29 -0.44 17.86
N GLU A 227 -64.52 -0.48 18.32
CA GLU A 227 -65.45 -1.60 18.40
C GLU A 227 -65.26 -2.72 17.36
N ILE A 228 -65.09 -3.91 17.93
CA ILE A 228 -65.26 -5.27 17.42
C ILE A 228 -66.01 -5.39 16.07
N ALA A 229 -65.29 -5.83 15.03
CA ALA A 229 -65.85 -6.63 13.94
C ALA A 229 -65.06 -7.94 13.84
N VAL A 230 -65.65 -9.01 14.38
CA VAL A 230 -65.10 -10.38 14.32
C VAL A 230 -65.24 -10.90 12.90
N THR A 231 -64.12 -11.11 12.21
CA THR A 231 -64.05 -12.05 11.06
C THR A 231 -63.30 -13.31 11.48
N PRO A 232 -63.76 -14.51 11.09
CA PRO A 232 -63.16 -15.76 11.53
C PRO A 232 -61.80 -15.97 10.84
N VAL A 233 -60.74 -16.04 11.63
CA VAL A 233 -59.40 -16.43 11.15
C VAL A 233 -59.33 -17.96 11.11
N THR A 234 -59.08 -18.49 9.91
CA THR A 234 -58.78 -19.90 9.64
C THR A 234 -57.41 -20.25 10.25
N PRO A 235 -57.18 -21.47 10.77
CA PRO A 235 -55.91 -21.81 11.39
C PRO A 235 -54.82 -21.95 10.31
N VAL A 236 -53.84 -21.05 10.33
CA VAL A 236 -52.61 -21.18 9.52
C VAL A 236 -51.80 -22.34 10.09
N LYS A 237 -51.58 -23.36 9.26
CA LYS A 237 -50.79 -24.54 9.61
C LYS A 237 -49.31 -24.16 9.59
N THR A 238 -48.71 -23.96 10.76
CA THR A 238 -47.26 -23.79 10.91
C THR A 238 -46.55 -25.10 10.54
N PRO A 239 -45.64 -25.12 9.54
CA PRO A 239 -44.92 -26.35 9.21
C PRO A 239 -43.99 -26.74 10.36
N SER A 240 -43.92 -28.04 10.63
CA SER A 240 -43.07 -28.57 11.68
C SER A 240 -41.59 -28.47 11.29
N LEU A 241 -40.69 -28.38 12.27
CA LEU A 241 -39.23 -28.33 12.04
C LEU A 241 -38.71 -29.51 11.19
N LEU A 242 -39.41 -30.65 11.17
CA LEU A 242 -39.06 -31.80 10.36
C LEU A 242 -39.38 -31.61 8.86
N ASP A 243 -40.37 -30.78 8.50
CA ASP A 243 -40.73 -30.49 7.11
C ASP A 243 -39.76 -29.50 6.45
N GLN A 244 -39.13 -28.62 7.24
CA GLN A 244 -38.11 -27.68 6.74
C GLN A 244 -36.76 -28.34 6.42
N LEU A 245 -36.45 -29.50 7.02
CA LEU A 245 -35.17 -30.19 6.79
C LEU A 245 -35.13 -31.05 5.52
N MET A 246 -36.28 -31.39 4.92
CA MET A 246 -36.38 -32.34 3.79
C MET A 246 -36.51 -31.69 2.40
N THR A 247 -36.26 -30.38 2.28
CA THR A 247 -36.22 -29.74 0.96
C THR A 247 -34.97 -30.17 0.18
N PRO A 248 -35.04 -30.32 -1.16
CA PRO A 248 -33.87 -30.73 -1.96
C PRO A 248 -32.68 -29.76 -1.82
N ILE A 249 -32.94 -28.49 -1.48
CA ILE A 249 -31.93 -27.44 -1.29
C ILE A 249 -31.11 -27.66 0.00
N THR A 250 -31.76 -28.05 1.11
CA THR A 250 -31.06 -28.32 2.38
C THR A 250 -30.21 -29.59 2.29
N LEU A 251 -30.67 -30.60 1.55
CA LEU A 251 -29.92 -31.84 1.34
C LEU A 251 -28.64 -31.63 0.51
N ILE A 252 -28.70 -30.81 -0.55
CA ILE A 252 -27.54 -30.45 -1.38
C ILE A 252 -26.51 -29.66 -0.57
N SER A 253 -26.97 -28.77 0.31
CA SER A 253 -26.09 -27.95 1.15
C SER A 253 -25.31 -28.81 2.15
N ILE A 254 -25.97 -29.79 2.78
CA ILE A 254 -25.32 -30.74 3.70
C ILE A 254 -24.31 -31.63 2.96
N LEU A 255 -24.67 -32.14 1.77
CA LEU A 255 -23.76 -32.95 0.96
C LEU A 255 -22.50 -32.17 0.55
N SER A 256 -22.66 -30.87 0.23
CA SER A 256 -21.56 -29.99 -0.17
C SER A 256 -20.55 -29.77 0.95
N VAL A 257 -21.02 -29.60 2.19
CA VAL A 257 -20.16 -29.46 3.37
C VAL A 257 -19.37 -30.75 3.63
N ILE A 258 -20.00 -31.92 3.47
CA ILE A 258 -19.34 -33.21 3.62
C ILE A 258 -18.23 -33.40 2.58
N VAL A 259 -18.45 -33.01 1.32
CA VAL A 259 -17.43 -33.05 0.26
C VAL A 259 -16.24 -32.15 0.58
N ILE A 260 -16.47 -30.93 1.09
CA ILE A 260 -15.40 -30.01 1.49
C ILE A 260 -14.54 -30.60 2.62
N ILE A 261 -15.17 -31.26 3.60
CA ILE A 261 -14.46 -31.91 4.71
C ILE A 261 -13.61 -33.08 4.19
N ILE A 262 -14.15 -33.91 3.29
CA ILE A 262 -13.42 -35.02 2.68
C ILE A 262 -12.23 -34.51 1.85
N LEU A 263 -12.42 -33.43 1.08
CA LEU A 263 -11.37 -32.84 0.27
C LEU A 263 -10.25 -32.23 1.13
N GLY A 264 -10.61 -31.54 2.22
CA GLY A 264 -9.66 -31.04 3.21
C GLY A 264 -8.86 -32.16 3.88
N PHE A 265 -9.52 -33.28 4.19
CA PHE A 265 -8.84 -34.47 4.74
C PHE A 265 -7.88 -35.11 3.73
N LEU A 266 -8.28 -35.23 2.45
CA LEU A 266 -7.42 -35.73 1.37
C LEU A 266 -6.19 -34.85 1.15
N VAL A 267 -6.36 -33.52 1.11
CA VAL A 267 -5.24 -32.57 1.01
C VAL A 267 -4.28 -32.74 2.18
N ARG A 268 -4.81 -32.89 3.41
CA ARG A 268 -3.99 -33.12 4.61
C ARG A 268 -3.19 -34.43 4.52
N VAL A 269 -3.80 -35.52 4.02
CA VAL A 269 -3.13 -36.83 3.85
C VAL A 269 -2.03 -36.78 2.77
N VAL A 270 -2.27 -36.06 1.67
CA VAL A 270 -1.25 -35.87 0.61
C VAL A 270 -0.08 -35.03 1.13
N TYR A 271 -0.36 -33.99 1.92
CA TYR A 271 0.66 -33.12 2.47
C TYR A 271 1.53 -33.83 3.52
N THR A 272 0.93 -34.63 4.41
CA THR A 272 1.68 -35.40 5.41
C THR A 272 2.49 -36.54 4.78
N ARG A 273 2.05 -37.12 3.67
CA ARG A 273 2.83 -38.11 2.92
C ARG A 273 4.00 -37.51 2.13
N ARG A 274 3.87 -36.30 1.59
CA ARG A 274 4.96 -35.62 0.86
C ARG A 274 6.09 -35.15 1.78
N TRP A 275 5.79 -34.83 3.04
CA TRP A 275 6.81 -34.37 3.99
C TRP A 275 7.72 -35.51 4.49
N ALA A 276 7.27 -36.76 4.45
CA ALA A 276 8.09 -37.93 4.82
C ALA A 276 9.15 -38.31 3.78
N ASN A 277 9.07 -37.80 2.54
CA ASN A 277 9.95 -38.20 1.43
C ASN A 277 11.09 -37.21 1.12
N HIS A 278 11.29 -36.18 1.95
CA HIS A 278 12.35 -35.17 1.77
C HIS A 278 13.30 -35.10 2.96
N ALA A 279 13.80 -36.26 3.40
CA ALA A 279 14.91 -36.34 4.34
C ALA A 279 16.00 -37.24 3.74
N GLU A 280 16.80 -36.71 2.81
CA GLU A 280 18.13 -37.22 2.49
C GLU A 280 18.93 -36.14 1.76
N ILE A 281 20.04 -35.70 2.37
CA ILE A 281 21.00 -34.73 1.83
C ILE A 281 22.22 -35.54 1.38
N PRO A 282 22.78 -35.33 0.17
CA PRO A 282 24.14 -35.76 -0.12
C PRO A 282 25.14 -34.61 -0.02
N GLU A 283 26.30 -34.98 0.49
CA GLU A 283 27.44 -34.18 0.88
C GLU A 283 28.17 -33.47 -0.28
N THR A 284 28.77 -32.36 0.11
CA THR A 284 29.76 -31.51 -0.59
C THR A 284 30.94 -32.31 -1.15
N VAL A 285 31.32 -32.04 -2.40
CA VAL A 285 32.66 -32.38 -2.93
C VAL A 285 33.33 -31.12 -3.46
N THR A 286 34.55 -30.90 -2.98
CA THR A 286 35.43 -29.76 -3.22
C THR A 286 36.47 -30.09 -4.30
N ALA A 287 37.00 -29.04 -4.95
CA ALA A 287 38.35 -28.85 -5.54
C ALA A 287 38.50 -28.98 -7.07
N PRO A 288 39.59 -28.47 -7.69
CA PRO A 288 40.50 -27.35 -7.33
C PRO A 288 40.71 -26.32 -8.47
N GLN A 289 41.36 -25.18 -8.13
CA GLN A 289 41.91 -24.21 -9.09
C GLN A 289 43.17 -24.75 -9.77
N ASP A 290 43.44 -24.33 -11.02
CA ASP A 290 44.80 -23.90 -11.42
C ASP A 290 44.93 -23.22 -12.81
N VAL A 291 45.77 -22.17 -12.79
CA VAL A 291 46.71 -21.63 -13.81
C VAL A 291 46.23 -20.90 -15.11
N ILE A 292 46.77 -19.68 -15.25
CA ILE A 292 46.77 -18.72 -16.38
C ILE A 292 47.78 -19.15 -17.47
N PRO A 293 47.59 -18.76 -18.75
CA PRO A 293 48.59 -17.86 -19.34
C PRO A 293 48.01 -16.69 -20.15
N ALA A 294 48.81 -15.63 -20.25
CA ALA A 294 48.57 -14.41 -20.99
C ALA A 294 48.75 -14.57 -22.51
N SER A 295 48.05 -13.75 -23.31
CA SER A 295 48.64 -13.07 -24.49
C SER A 295 47.70 -12.06 -25.16
N GLU A 296 48.25 -10.86 -25.32
CA GLU A 296 48.28 -9.99 -26.52
C GLU A 296 47.01 -9.33 -27.11
N THR A 297 47.10 -8.00 -27.11
CA THR A 297 46.36 -7.02 -27.93
C THR A 297 46.80 -7.07 -29.41
N PRO A 298 45.88 -6.84 -30.35
CA PRO A 298 46.19 -6.00 -31.50
C PRO A 298 45.18 -4.86 -31.74
N ALA A 299 45.69 -3.84 -32.43
CA ALA A 299 45.15 -2.50 -32.60
C ALA A 299 44.02 -2.34 -33.65
N HIS A 300 43.21 -1.30 -33.43
CA HIS A 300 42.41 -0.47 -34.35
C HIS A 300 41.87 -1.05 -35.68
N ALA A 301 40.53 -1.10 -35.76
CA ALA A 301 39.74 -0.78 -36.94
C ALA A 301 38.45 -0.03 -36.49
N PRO A 302 37.79 0.76 -37.34
CA PRO A 302 37.08 1.98 -36.95
C PRO A 302 35.74 1.74 -36.25
N VAL A 303 35.36 2.73 -35.44
CA VAL A 303 34.05 2.90 -34.82
C VAL A 303 32.96 2.82 -35.89
N SER A 304 32.25 1.70 -35.94
CA SER A 304 30.88 1.65 -36.42
C SER A 304 29.98 1.68 -35.18
N THR A 305 29.42 2.85 -34.89
CA THR A 305 28.29 3.02 -33.99
C THR A 305 27.18 2.05 -34.41
N PRO A 306 26.76 1.06 -33.59
CA PRO A 306 25.42 0.56 -33.71
C PRO A 306 24.51 1.60 -33.05
N GLU A 307 23.80 2.33 -33.91
CA GLU A 307 22.48 2.92 -33.68
C GLU A 307 21.83 2.52 -32.33
N PRO A 308 21.45 3.46 -31.43
CA PRO A 308 20.71 3.10 -30.24
C PRO A 308 19.25 2.85 -30.63
N SER A 309 18.92 1.61 -30.98
CA SER A 309 17.55 1.18 -31.24
C SER A 309 17.31 -0.22 -30.67
N LEU A 310 16.85 -0.30 -29.43
CA LEU A 310 15.83 -1.28 -29.05
C LEU A 310 14.82 -0.61 -28.11
N THR A 311 13.71 -0.26 -28.73
CA THR A 311 12.41 0.16 -28.20
C THR A 311 11.88 -0.78 -27.11
N PRO A 312 10.99 -0.30 -26.20
CA PRO A 312 10.29 -1.18 -25.28
C PRO A 312 9.47 -2.20 -26.07
N ILE A 313 9.72 -3.50 -25.88
CA ILE A 313 9.04 -4.57 -26.63
C ILE A 313 7.77 -5.11 -25.94
N ALA A 314 7.51 -4.76 -24.69
CA ALA A 314 6.21 -4.98 -24.03
C ALA A 314 6.00 -4.11 -22.78
N ARG A 315 4.77 -4.07 -22.27
CA ARG A 315 4.38 -3.39 -21.04
C ARG A 315 3.29 -4.14 -20.27
N LEU A 316 3.24 -3.90 -18.96
CA LEU A 316 2.11 -4.26 -18.11
C LEU A 316 1.29 -3.00 -17.83
N VAL A 317 0.04 -3.00 -18.26
CA VAL A 317 -0.90 -1.89 -18.08
C VAL A 317 -1.73 -2.15 -16.81
N MET A 318 -1.68 -1.23 -15.86
CA MET A 318 -2.43 -1.28 -14.61
C MET A 318 -3.86 -0.74 -14.80
N PRO A 319 -4.81 -1.03 -13.89
CA PRO A 319 -6.21 -0.59 -14.03
C PRO A 319 -6.37 0.94 -14.08
N ASN A 320 -5.44 1.67 -13.45
CA ASN A 320 -5.40 3.13 -13.45
C ASN A 320 -4.72 3.74 -14.69
N GLY A 321 -4.39 2.92 -15.70
CA GLY A 321 -3.74 3.35 -16.94
C GLY A 321 -2.23 3.59 -16.82
N LEU A 322 -1.63 3.41 -15.62
CA LEU A 322 -0.18 3.43 -15.49
C LEU A 322 0.44 2.18 -16.11
N GLU A 323 1.70 2.27 -16.49
CA GLU A 323 2.39 1.20 -17.19
C GLU A 323 3.71 0.83 -16.50
N VAL A 324 4.05 -0.46 -16.56
CA VAL A 324 5.40 -0.97 -16.23
C VAL A 324 6.03 -1.51 -17.51
N THR A 325 7.09 -0.85 -17.96
CA THR A 325 7.85 -1.29 -19.14
C THR A 325 8.62 -2.57 -18.84
N LEU A 326 8.61 -3.50 -19.80
CA LEU A 326 9.34 -4.76 -19.75
C LEU A 326 10.53 -4.70 -20.72
N PRO A 327 11.77 -4.75 -20.22
CA PRO A 327 12.96 -4.84 -21.07
C PRO A 327 13.20 -6.28 -21.57
N THR A 328 14.02 -6.43 -22.61
CA THR A 328 14.47 -7.72 -23.17
C THR A 328 15.26 -8.59 -22.18
N GLY A 329 15.72 -8.04 -21.05
CA GLY A 329 16.40 -8.80 -19.98
C GLY A 329 15.45 -9.40 -18.95
N GLY A 330 14.13 -9.26 -19.12
CA GLY A 330 13.15 -9.64 -18.10
C GLY A 330 13.12 -8.65 -16.92
N ARG A 331 12.15 -8.83 -16.02
CA ARG A 331 11.91 -7.96 -14.87
C ARG A 331 11.13 -8.67 -13.78
N SER A 332 11.58 -8.54 -12.53
CA SER A 332 10.76 -8.90 -11.37
C SER A 332 9.75 -7.80 -11.06
N ILE A 333 8.50 -8.19 -10.82
CA ILE A 333 7.41 -7.32 -10.44
C ILE A 333 6.98 -7.70 -9.03
N GLY A 334 6.91 -6.72 -8.14
CA GLY A 334 6.38 -6.92 -6.80
C GLY A 334 5.94 -5.60 -6.20
N ARG A 335 6.08 -5.51 -4.88
CA ARG A 335 5.56 -4.37 -4.13
C ARG A 335 6.07 -3.03 -4.64
N ALA A 336 7.34 -2.93 -5.02
CA ALA A 336 7.93 -1.67 -5.49
C ALA A 336 7.31 -1.20 -6.81
N GLU A 337 7.10 -2.11 -7.77
CA GLU A 337 6.55 -1.80 -9.08
C GLU A 337 5.05 -1.49 -9.03
N LEU A 338 4.32 -2.12 -8.10
CA LEU A 338 2.86 -2.02 -7.98
C LEU A 338 2.40 -0.96 -6.98
N ALA A 339 3.30 -0.39 -6.18
CA ALA A 339 3.01 0.67 -5.21
C ALA A 339 2.33 1.91 -5.83
N ARG A 340 2.53 2.15 -7.13
CA ARG A 340 1.93 3.26 -7.87
C ARG A 340 0.46 3.06 -8.24
N ALA A 341 -0.09 1.87 -8.07
CA ALA A 341 -1.45 1.52 -8.49
C ALA A 341 -2.32 0.90 -7.40
N LEU A 342 -1.80 0.80 -6.15
CA LEU A 342 -2.47 0.17 -5.03
C LEU A 342 -2.45 1.06 -3.79
N GLY A 343 -3.52 0.98 -2.98
CA GLY A 343 -3.53 1.51 -1.62
C GLY A 343 -2.57 0.75 -0.70
N LEU A 344 -2.25 1.29 0.48
CA LEU A 344 -1.30 0.66 1.42
C LEU A 344 -1.79 -0.70 1.98
N ASP A 345 -3.09 -0.83 2.17
CA ASP A 345 -3.80 -2.04 2.57
C ASP A 345 -3.75 -3.13 1.48
N GLU A 346 -3.90 -2.76 0.22
CA GLU A 346 -3.74 -3.70 -0.90
C GLU A 346 -2.26 -4.05 -1.14
N LEU A 347 -1.37 -3.07 -0.97
CA LEU A 347 0.06 -3.22 -1.18
C LEU A 347 0.72 -4.15 -0.15
N CYS A 348 0.16 -4.26 1.07
CA CYS A 348 0.64 -5.21 2.07
C CYS A 348 0.38 -6.67 1.68
N LEU A 349 -0.60 -6.92 0.80
CA LEU A 349 -0.90 -8.25 0.25
C LEU A 349 0.05 -8.65 -0.90
N ILE A 350 0.79 -7.70 -1.45
CA ILE A 350 1.77 -7.94 -2.51
C ILE A 350 3.14 -8.29 -1.91
N SER A 351 3.76 -9.38 -2.36
CA SER A 351 5.12 -9.77 -1.98
C SER A 351 6.18 -8.83 -2.58
N HIS A 352 7.35 -8.71 -1.92
CA HIS A 352 8.47 -7.88 -2.41
C HIS A 352 8.86 -8.26 -3.85
N LYS A 353 8.87 -9.56 -4.14
CA LYS A 353 8.88 -10.14 -5.47
C LYS A 353 7.61 -10.97 -5.59
N GLN A 354 6.69 -10.55 -6.45
CA GLN A 354 5.40 -11.22 -6.62
C GLN A 354 5.46 -12.21 -7.78
N PHE A 355 5.93 -11.76 -8.94
CA PHE A 355 6.19 -12.61 -10.09
C PHE A 355 7.39 -12.09 -10.88
N HIS A 356 7.98 -12.93 -11.71
CA HIS A 356 9.05 -12.57 -12.61
C HIS A 356 8.60 -12.72 -14.06
N ILE A 357 8.98 -11.76 -14.89
CA ILE A 357 8.80 -11.82 -16.33
C ILE A 357 10.16 -12.08 -16.96
N THR A 358 10.31 -13.17 -17.72
CA THR A 358 11.51 -13.42 -18.55
C THR A 358 11.20 -13.15 -20.01
N PHE A 359 12.25 -12.88 -20.78
CA PHE A 359 12.18 -12.81 -22.23
C PHE A 359 13.25 -13.75 -22.83
N THR A 360 12.79 -14.80 -23.50
CA THR A 360 13.64 -15.84 -24.10
C THR A 360 13.09 -16.19 -25.48
N ASP A 361 13.96 -16.35 -26.47
CA ASP A 361 13.58 -16.72 -27.85
C ASP A 361 12.47 -15.85 -28.46
N GLY A 362 12.51 -14.53 -28.18
CA GLY A 362 11.54 -13.59 -28.73
C GLY A 362 10.18 -13.58 -28.03
N LYS A 363 10.01 -14.31 -26.91
CA LYS A 363 8.74 -14.46 -26.20
C LYS A 363 8.87 -14.11 -24.73
N TYR A 364 7.78 -13.59 -24.17
CA TYR A 364 7.66 -13.30 -22.75
C TYR A 364 7.06 -14.47 -21.98
N PHE A 365 7.55 -14.69 -20.77
CA PHE A 365 7.02 -15.69 -19.85
C PHE A 365 6.84 -15.08 -18.46
N ALA A 366 5.81 -15.50 -17.73
CA ALA A 366 5.55 -15.15 -16.34
C ALA A 366 5.75 -16.36 -15.43
N GLU A 367 6.36 -16.14 -14.27
CA GLU A 367 6.50 -17.14 -13.22
C GLU A 367 6.22 -16.51 -11.85
N ASP A 368 5.45 -17.20 -11.00
CA ASP A 368 5.25 -16.74 -9.62
C ASP A 368 6.57 -16.82 -8.83
N ALA A 369 6.95 -15.73 -8.17
CA ALA A 369 8.23 -15.61 -7.48
C ALA A 369 8.17 -16.11 -6.04
N ALA A 370 7.53 -17.27 -5.82
CA ALA A 370 7.20 -17.81 -4.51
C ALA A 370 6.42 -16.80 -3.63
N SER A 371 5.44 -16.15 -4.24
CA SER A 371 4.67 -15.09 -3.58
C SER A 371 3.83 -15.64 -2.41
N ALA A 372 3.50 -14.79 -1.44
CA ALA A 372 2.69 -15.18 -0.29
C ALA A 372 1.25 -15.54 -0.72
N ASN A 373 0.61 -14.63 -1.47
CA ASN A 373 -0.81 -14.70 -1.82
C ASN A 373 -1.09 -15.21 -3.24
N GLY A 374 -0.07 -15.68 -3.96
CA GLY A 374 -0.20 -16.27 -5.29
C GLY A 374 -0.36 -15.25 -6.41
N THR A 375 -0.16 -15.73 -7.63
CA THR A 375 -0.30 -14.96 -8.87
C THR A 375 -1.14 -15.79 -9.84
N LYS A 376 -2.12 -15.18 -10.50
CA LYS A 376 -2.93 -15.85 -11.53
C LYS A 376 -2.66 -15.27 -12.90
N LEU A 377 -2.69 -16.12 -13.92
CA LEU A 377 -2.66 -15.74 -15.33
C LEU A 377 -3.99 -16.14 -15.96
N ASN A 378 -4.73 -15.18 -16.51
CA ASN A 378 -6.06 -15.38 -17.10
C ASN A 378 -7.05 -16.13 -16.18
N GLY A 379 -6.94 -15.89 -14.86
CA GLY A 379 -7.78 -16.51 -13.84
C GLY A 379 -7.26 -17.85 -13.28
N GLU A 380 -6.22 -18.43 -13.88
CA GLU A 380 -5.59 -19.67 -13.41
C GLU A 380 -4.38 -19.38 -12.53
N ASP A 381 -4.29 -20.02 -11.36
CA ASP A 381 -3.12 -19.89 -10.47
C ASP A 381 -1.87 -20.50 -11.11
N ILE A 382 -0.77 -19.73 -11.15
CA ILE A 382 0.52 -20.14 -11.71
C ILE A 382 1.57 -20.48 -10.65
N LYS A 383 1.23 -20.38 -9.35
CA LYS A 383 2.16 -20.68 -8.25
C LYS A 383 2.65 -22.12 -8.30
N GLY A 384 3.97 -22.30 -8.39
CA GLY A 384 4.61 -23.62 -8.43
C GLY A 384 4.43 -24.39 -9.75
N LYS A 385 3.90 -23.75 -10.80
CA LYS A 385 3.76 -24.34 -12.14
C LYS A 385 4.96 -24.05 -13.07
N GLY A 386 5.91 -23.24 -12.61
CA GLY A 386 7.05 -22.78 -13.41
C GLY A 386 6.67 -21.66 -14.37
N THR A 387 7.48 -21.46 -15.41
CA THR A 387 7.31 -20.38 -16.41
C THR A 387 6.15 -20.63 -17.35
N MET A 388 5.27 -19.64 -17.50
CA MET A 388 4.08 -19.65 -18.36
C MET A 388 4.22 -18.62 -19.48
N ALA A 389 4.00 -18.99 -20.74
CA ALA A 389 4.12 -18.07 -21.86
C ALA A 389 3.01 -16.99 -21.84
N LEU A 390 3.38 -15.75 -22.15
CA LEU A 390 2.46 -14.61 -22.25
C LEU A 390 2.10 -14.29 -23.70
N LYS A 391 0.86 -13.86 -23.90
CA LYS A 391 0.29 -13.35 -25.16
C LYS A 391 -0.24 -11.94 -24.96
N ASP A 392 -0.21 -11.13 -26.01
CA ASP A 392 -0.83 -9.80 -25.97
C ASP A 392 -2.30 -9.91 -25.52
N GLY A 393 -2.67 -9.09 -24.54
CA GLY A 393 -3.98 -9.09 -23.93
C GLY A 393 -4.13 -9.95 -22.67
N ASP A 394 -3.16 -10.78 -22.33
CA ASP A 394 -3.20 -11.61 -21.12
C ASP A 394 -3.34 -10.77 -19.85
N ILE A 395 -4.09 -11.30 -18.87
CA ILE A 395 -4.32 -10.66 -17.58
C ILE A 395 -3.54 -11.39 -16.48
N ILE A 396 -2.64 -10.68 -15.82
CA ILE A 396 -1.91 -11.17 -14.63
C ILE A 396 -2.58 -10.55 -13.39
N GLU A 397 -3.15 -11.37 -12.52
CA GLU A 397 -3.73 -10.96 -11.24
C GLU A 397 -2.74 -11.24 -10.11
N ALA A 398 -2.29 -10.20 -9.43
CA ALA A 398 -1.33 -10.29 -8.33
C ALA A 398 -2.04 -10.23 -6.98
N ALA A 399 -1.85 -11.27 -6.15
CA ALA A 399 -2.41 -11.40 -4.80
C ALA A 399 -3.94 -11.21 -4.69
N GLY A 400 -4.68 -11.29 -5.80
CA GLY A 400 -6.12 -11.02 -5.83
C GLY A 400 -6.52 -9.54 -5.72
N VAL A 401 -5.57 -8.60 -5.69
CA VAL A 401 -5.83 -7.17 -5.44
C VAL A 401 -5.63 -6.28 -6.67
N ILE A 402 -4.82 -6.71 -7.65
CA ILE A 402 -4.60 -5.93 -8.87
C ILE A 402 -4.54 -6.83 -10.10
N LYS A 403 -5.13 -6.34 -11.21
CA LYS A 403 -5.10 -6.99 -12.52
C LYS A 403 -4.28 -6.15 -13.50
N LEU A 404 -3.27 -6.78 -14.08
CA LEU A 404 -2.32 -6.16 -15.01
C LEU A 404 -2.55 -6.75 -16.39
N LYS A 405 -2.79 -5.91 -17.40
CA LYS A 405 -2.89 -6.36 -18.78
C LYS A 405 -1.51 -6.35 -19.43
N PHE A 406 -1.05 -7.50 -19.89
CA PHE A 406 0.14 -7.59 -20.71
C PHE A 406 -0.16 -7.08 -22.11
N SER A 407 0.69 -6.19 -22.63
CA SER A 407 0.65 -5.74 -24.01
C SER A 407 2.02 -5.82 -24.64
N ALA A 408 2.14 -6.62 -25.70
CA ALA A 408 3.31 -6.64 -26.55
C ALA A 408 3.19 -5.51 -27.58
N TYR A 409 4.29 -4.81 -27.87
CA TYR A 409 4.28 -3.92 -29.03
C TYR A 409 4.39 -4.80 -30.28
N GLU A 410 3.47 -4.63 -31.24
CA GLU A 410 3.67 -5.20 -32.58
C GLU A 410 4.95 -4.59 -33.15
N SER A 411 5.90 -5.46 -33.47
CA SER A 411 7.17 -5.12 -34.13
C SER A 411 6.96 -4.65 -35.55
#